data_AF-A0AAD4EP60-F1
#
_entry.id   AF-A0AAD4EP60-F1
#
_cell.length_a   1.000
_cell.length_b   1.000
_cell.length_c   1.000
_cell.angle_alpha   90.00
_cell.angle_beta   90.00
_cell.angle_gamma   90.00
#
_symmetry.space_group_name_H-M   'P 1'
#
loop_
_entity.id
_entity.type
_entity.pdbx_description
1 polymer ?
#
loop_
_entity_poly.entity_id
_entity_poly.type
_entity_poly.pdbx_seq_one_letter_code
_entity_poly.pdbx_strand_id
1 'polypeptide(L)'
;MDGANVSRPEHPFGEQIVGPDGVPPPLFAQPMLHWLANIISSQAFADYQTVEQALAARPPENNGSYRVVPWAKAKENEPVFPKWTAKGRTKIPRTPTSWANQGFGWARRADFVTPVFGMHAARRAVLINANSEVLRFASQNNVHVLANHYLSNVSSVDGAATYLGMQPRTDLAEGFRSATMRLNPGLPQTLPAKEEEELRKSPDFVSLEADVARINEKIQQTTSEEARAELKSERSSLYASLRKLRRERLAGYQERQDPKYEPVGDHEQADWSQGHFDRIRHVLHPARRRLAQTLPLTALPRSEEWVSALKDLVELRNSDCSVAYQDSMRPVDGKCPVESCSLKMER
;
A
#
# COMPACT_ATOMS: atom_id res chain seq x y z
N MET A 1 -26.40 -21.79 21.51
CA MET A 1 -25.53 -22.44 20.50
C MET A 1 -26.03 -21.94 19.16
N ASP A 2 -25.56 -20.78 18.74
CA ASP A 2 -25.95 -20.21 17.45
C ASP A 2 -25.24 -20.98 16.35
N GLY A 3 -26.03 -21.49 15.40
CA GLY A 3 -25.56 -22.27 14.27
C GLY A 3 -24.55 -21.47 13.47
N ALA A 4 -23.27 -21.81 13.63
CA ALA A 4 -22.22 -21.36 12.75
C ALA A 4 -22.63 -21.73 11.32
N ASN A 5 -22.83 -20.71 10.49
CA ASN A 5 -23.19 -20.88 9.09
C ASN A 5 -22.04 -21.60 8.37
N VAL A 6 -22.18 -22.90 8.17
CA VAL A 6 -21.17 -23.88 7.69
C VAL A 6 -20.66 -23.59 6.27
N SER A 7 -21.15 -22.53 5.61
CA SER A 7 -20.83 -22.19 4.22
C SER A 7 -19.78 -21.09 4.04
N ARG A 8 -19.20 -20.55 5.12
CA ARG A 8 -18.11 -19.55 5.00
C ARG A 8 -16.76 -20.24 4.92
N PRO A 9 -15.99 -20.07 3.83
CA PRO A 9 -14.62 -20.56 3.79
C PRO A 9 -13.79 -19.81 4.84
N GLU A 10 -13.31 -20.55 5.83
CA GLU A 10 -12.30 -20.08 6.77
C GLU A 10 -10.92 -20.47 6.19
N HIS A 11 -10.09 -19.46 5.92
CA HIS A 11 -8.74 -19.69 5.42
C HIS A 11 -7.79 -19.83 6.61
N PRO A 12 -7.15 -20.99 6.81
CA PRO A 12 -6.03 -21.09 7.75
C PRO A 12 -4.86 -20.30 7.18
N PHE A 13 -4.52 -19.18 7.81
CA PHE A 13 -3.33 -18.42 7.45
C PHE A 13 -2.09 -19.11 8.03
N GLY A 14 -1.16 -19.48 7.16
CA GLY A 14 0.14 -20.00 7.59
C GLY A 14 1.01 -18.89 8.19
N GLU A 15 1.50 -19.09 9.41
CA GLU A 15 2.56 -18.25 10.00
C GLU A 15 3.88 -18.44 9.25
N GLN A 16 4.18 -19.68 8.87
CA GLN A 16 5.35 -20.02 8.08
C GLN A 16 5.00 -20.05 6.59
N ILE A 17 5.63 -19.16 5.83
CA ILE A 17 5.57 -19.13 4.38
C ILE A 17 7.03 -19.19 3.92
N VAL A 18 7.41 -20.28 3.27
CA VAL A 18 8.73 -20.47 2.67
C VAL A 18 8.56 -20.72 1.17
N GLY A 19 9.50 -20.18 0.40
CA GLY A 19 9.61 -20.47 -1.02
C GLY A 19 10.08 -21.90 -1.28
N PRO A 20 10.14 -22.32 -2.56
CA PRO A 20 10.68 -23.62 -2.96
C PRO A 20 12.13 -23.86 -2.51
N ASP A 21 12.88 -22.79 -2.27
CA ASP A 21 14.25 -22.74 -1.75
C ASP A 21 14.33 -22.86 -0.21
N GLY A 22 13.19 -23.00 0.48
CA GLY A 22 13.12 -23.04 1.94
C GLY A 22 13.31 -21.68 2.61
N VAL A 23 13.39 -20.60 1.83
CA VAL A 23 13.65 -19.24 2.32
C VAL A 23 12.32 -18.49 2.42
N PRO A 24 12.02 -17.80 3.53
CA PRO A 24 10.80 -17.01 3.61
C PRO A 24 10.85 -15.81 2.66
N PRO A 25 9.71 -15.25 2.22
CA PRO A 25 9.74 -14.00 1.49
C PRO A 25 10.19 -12.86 2.43
N PRO A 26 10.64 -11.72 1.87
CA PRO A 26 10.94 -10.53 2.67
C PRO A 26 9.81 -10.15 3.61
N LEU A 27 10.13 -9.53 4.75
CA LEU A 27 9.15 -9.19 5.78
C LEU A 27 7.99 -8.34 5.25
N PHE A 28 8.22 -7.43 4.30
CA PHE A 28 7.14 -6.66 3.67
C PHE A 28 6.08 -7.53 2.96
N ALA A 29 6.46 -8.72 2.51
CA ALA A 29 5.60 -9.67 1.79
C ALA A 29 5.02 -10.77 2.69
N GLN A 30 5.34 -10.77 3.99
CA GLN A 30 4.79 -11.73 4.95
C GLN A 30 3.44 -11.24 5.49
N PRO A 31 2.29 -11.86 5.11
CA PRO A 31 0.97 -11.38 5.50
C PRO A 31 0.77 -11.38 7.02
N MET A 32 1.26 -12.41 7.72
CA MET A 32 1.04 -12.54 9.17
C MET A 32 1.65 -11.39 9.97
N LEU A 33 2.78 -10.84 9.52
CA LEU A 33 3.39 -9.66 10.13
C LEU A 33 2.42 -8.47 10.12
N HIS A 34 1.86 -8.17 8.95
CA HIS A 34 0.93 -7.04 8.78
C HIS A 34 -0.41 -7.28 9.47
N TRP A 35 -0.93 -8.51 9.44
CA TRP A 35 -2.19 -8.86 10.11
C TRP A 35 -2.09 -8.71 11.62
N LEU A 36 -1.04 -9.27 12.23
CA LEU A 36 -0.80 -9.12 13.67
C LEU A 36 -0.60 -7.65 14.05
N ALA A 37 0.14 -6.88 13.25
CA ALA A 37 0.28 -5.44 13.48
C ALA A 37 -1.09 -4.73 13.48
N ASN A 38 -1.98 -5.06 12.53
CA ASN A 38 -3.32 -4.50 12.46
C ASN A 38 -4.18 -4.89 13.67
N ILE A 39 -4.18 -6.17 14.06
CA ILE A 39 -5.02 -6.70 15.13
C ILE A 39 -4.56 -6.17 16.50
N ILE A 40 -3.26 -6.23 16.78
CA ILE A 40 -2.67 -5.80 18.05
C ILE A 40 -2.86 -4.28 18.24
N SER A 41 -2.50 -3.47 17.24
CA SER A 41 -2.74 -2.00 17.31
C SER A 41 -4.22 -1.63 17.40
N SER A 42 -5.11 -2.51 16.95
CA SER A 42 -6.56 -2.30 17.10
C SER A 42 -7.10 -2.70 18.46
N GLN A 43 -6.28 -3.32 19.32
CA GLN A 43 -6.66 -3.95 20.58
C GLN A 43 -7.82 -4.93 20.41
N ALA A 44 -7.79 -5.66 19.30
CA ALA A 44 -8.89 -6.50 18.86
C ALA A 44 -9.00 -7.81 19.65
N PHE A 45 -7.89 -8.32 20.17
CA PHE A 45 -7.90 -9.46 21.08
C PHE A 45 -8.31 -9.03 22.49
N ALA A 46 -9.14 -9.83 23.16
CA ALA A 46 -9.57 -9.53 24.53
C ALA A 46 -8.40 -9.59 25.52
N ASP A 47 -7.55 -10.62 25.40
CA ASP A 47 -6.55 -10.97 26.41
C ASP A 47 -5.10 -10.64 25.99
N TYR A 48 -4.88 -10.24 24.75
CA TYR A 48 -3.53 -10.03 24.18
C TYR A 48 -3.42 -8.65 23.53
N GLN A 49 -3.04 -7.65 24.33
CA GLN A 49 -3.01 -6.25 23.89
C GLN A 49 -1.63 -5.82 23.38
N THR A 50 -0.59 -6.60 23.64
CA THR A 50 0.80 -6.32 23.27
C THR A 50 1.36 -7.38 22.34
N VAL A 51 2.46 -7.05 21.65
CA VAL A 51 3.19 -7.98 20.79
C VAL A 51 3.69 -9.18 21.60
N GLU A 52 4.26 -8.92 22.77
CA GLU A 52 4.80 -9.93 23.68
C GLU A 52 3.71 -10.91 24.12
N GLN A 53 2.57 -10.39 24.58
CA GLN A 53 1.43 -11.22 25.00
C GLN A 53 0.92 -12.08 23.85
N ALA A 54 0.73 -11.49 22.66
CA ALA A 54 0.21 -12.21 21.50
C ALA A 54 1.15 -13.34 21.07
N LEU A 55 2.48 -13.12 21.06
CA LEU A 55 3.46 -14.13 20.68
C LEU A 55 3.70 -15.19 21.77
N ALA A 56 3.50 -14.84 23.04
CA ALA A 56 3.58 -15.75 24.17
C ALA A 56 2.37 -16.69 24.29
N ALA A 57 1.28 -16.45 23.55
CA ALA A 57 0.11 -17.31 23.58
C ALA A 57 0.48 -18.77 23.24
N ARG A 58 -0.07 -19.71 24.03
CA ARG A 58 0.09 -21.16 23.86
C ARG A 58 -1.28 -21.86 23.87
N PRO A 59 -1.44 -22.98 23.14
CA PRO A 59 -2.63 -23.82 23.26
C PRO A 59 -2.84 -24.28 24.72
N PRO A 60 -4.10 -24.47 25.17
CA PRO A 60 -4.37 -25.07 26.47
C PRO A 60 -3.82 -26.51 26.50
N GLU A 61 -3.24 -26.92 27.64
CA GLU A 61 -2.68 -28.27 27.83
C GLU A 61 -3.69 -29.40 27.53
N ASN A 62 -4.98 -29.11 27.72
CA ASN A 62 -6.05 -30.11 27.74
C ASN A 62 -6.76 -30.29 26.38
N ASN A 63 -6.48 -29.44 25.37
CA ASN A 63 -7.33 -29.34 24.17
C ASN A 63 -6.60 -29.26 22.82
N GLY A 64 -5.41 -29.85 22.73
CA GLY A 64 -4.75 -30.07 21.44
C GLY A 64 -4.12 -28.82 20.82
N SER A 65 -3.70 -28.99 19.57
CA SER A 65 -2.71 -28.19 18.82
C SER A 65 -3.05 -26.71 18.55
N TYR A 66 -4.14 -26.15 19.10
CA TYR A 66 -4.60 -24.79 18.78
C TYR A 66 -5.20 -24.05 19.98
N ARG A 67 -5.19 -22.71 19.90
CA ARG A 67 -5.86 -21.80 20.85
C ARG A 67 -6.84 -20.91 20.10
N VAL A 68 -8.09 -20.85 20.57
CA VAL A 68 -9.04 -19.83 20.13
C VAL A 68 -8.78 -18.55 20.93
N VAL A 69 -8.50 -17.45 20.24
CA VAL A 69 -8.29 -16.14 20.87
C VAL A 69 -9.59 -15.34 20.76
N PRO A 70 -10.27 -15.03 21.89
CA PRO A 70 -11.52 -14.30 21.86
C PRO A 70 -11.31 -12.84 21.43
N TRP A 71 -12.27 -12.32 20.67
CA TRP A 71 -12.31 -10.92 20.30
C TRP A 71 -12.75 -10.06 21.49
N ALA A 72 -12.19 -8.86 21.62
CA ALA A 72 -12.63 -7.90 22.61
C ALA A 72 -14.05 -7.43 22.28
N LYS A 73 -15.02 -7.62 23.20
CA LYS A 73 -16.43 -7.22 23.00
C LYS A 73 -16.58 -5.76 22.57
N ALA A 74 -15.77 -4.86 23.13
CA ALA A 74 -15.78 -3.44 22.79
C ALA A 74 -15.31 -3.15 21.34
N LYS A 75 -14.70 -4.13 20.67
CA LYS A 75 -14.09 -4.02 19.32
C LYS A 75 -14.78 -4.86 18.27
N GLU A 76 -15.88 -5.54 18.60
CA GLU A 76 -16.59 -6.43 17.68
C GLU A 76 -17.14 -5.71 16.43
N ASN A 77 -17.60 -4.46 16.62
CA ASN A 77 -18.12 -3.63 15.54
C ASN A 77 -17.10 -2.65 14.96
N GLU A 78 -15.82 -2.71 15.38
CA GLU A 78 -14.76 -1.85 14.86
C GLU A 78 -13.97 -2.58 13.74
N PRO A 79 -13.62 -1.89 12.64
CA PRO A 79 -12.87 -2.52 11.56
C PRO A 79 -11.40 -2.73 11.96
N VAL A 80 -10.89 -3.95 11.73
CA VAL A 80 -9.45 -4.30 11.87
C VAL A 80 -8.59 -3.56 10.84
N PHE A 81 -9.16 -3.29 9.67
CA PHE A 81 -8.55 -2.55 8.57
C PHE A 81 -9.26 -1.21 8.35
N PRO A 82 -9.05 -0.26 9.26
CA PRO A 82 -9.70 1.05 9.24
C PRO A 82 -9.13 1.93 8.13
N LYS A 83 -9.90 2.95 7.74
CA LYS A 83 -9.38 4.10 7.00
C LYS A 83 -8.42 4.88 7.89
N TRP A 84 -7.29 5.29 7.30
CA TRP A 84 -6.30 6.15 7.93
C TRP A 84 -6.41 7.57 7.36
N THR A 85 -6.28 8.56 8.24
CA THR A 85 -6.25 9.98 7.89
C THR A 85 -5.01 10.63 8.51
N ALA A 86 -4.76 11.90 8.20
CA ALA A 86 -3.70 12.67 8.85
C ALA A 86 -3.87 12.75 10.38
N LYS A 87 -5.10 12.61 10.90
CA LYS A 87 -5.43 12.58 12.33
C LYS A 87 -5.42 11.16 12.92
N GLY A 88 -4.91 10.18 12.17
CA GLY A 88 -4.88 8.77 12.56
C GLY A 88 -6.07 7.95 12.07
N ARG A 89 -6.28 6.83 12.76
CA ARG A 89 -7.28 5.79 12.47
C ARG A 89 -8.71 6.28 12.66
N THR A 90 -9.60 5.92 11.74
CA THR A 90 -11.06 6.14 11.90
C THR A 90 -11.79 4.84 12.26
N LYS A 91 -13.07 4.95 12.63
CA LYS A 91 -13.97 3.81 12.84
C LYS A 91 -14.60 3.27 11.54
N ILE A 92 -14.18 3.79 10.39
CA ILE A 92 -14.75 3.46 9.08
C ILE A 92 -13.84 2.46 8.39
N PRO A 93 -14.35 1.34 7.84
CA PRO A 93 -13.53 0.40 7.09
C PRO A 93 -12.97 1.03 5.81
N ARG A 94 -11.82 0.56 5.35
CA ARG A 94 -11.33 0.94 4.01
C ARG A 94 -12.23 0.39 2.91
N THR A 95 -12.53 1.24 1.93
CA THR A 95 -13.30 0.84 0.76
C THR A 95 -12.44 0.06 -0.25
N PRO A 96 -13.03 -0.79 -1.10
CA PRO A 96 -12.29 -1.48 -2.17
C PRO A 96 -11.50 -0.53 -3.07
N THR A 97 -12.07 0.62 -3.42
CA THR A 97 -11.41 1.67 -4.21
C THR A 97 -10.17 2.22 -3.50
N SER A 98 -10.21 2.38 -2.17
CA SER A 98 -9.05 2.82 -1.40
C SER A 98 -7.89 1.82 -1.45
N TRP A 99 -8.20 0.51 -1.44
CA TRP A 99 -7.19 -0.54 -1.60
C TRP A 99 -6.59 -0.54 -3.01
N ALA A 100 -7.44 -0.50 -4.04
CA ALA A 100 -7.00 -0.46 -5.43
C ALA A 100 -6.10 0.76 -5.70
N ASN A 101 -6.50 1.95 -5.24
CA ASN A 101 -5.70 3.18 -5.40
C ASN A 101 -4.32 3.08 -4.75
N GLN A 102 -4.21 2.42 -3.59
CA GLN A 102 -2.92 2.19 -2.95
C GLN A 102 -2.05 1.25 -3.78
N GLY A 103 -2.63 0.16 -4.28
CA GLY A 103 -1.94 -0.79 -5.17
C GLY A 103 -1.44 -0.12 -6.45
N PHE A 104 -2.29 0.68 -7.12
CA PHE A 104 -1.87 1.48 -8.27
C PHE A 104 -0.71 2.42 -7.93
N GLY A 105 -0.75 3.05 -6.74
CA GLY A 105 0.34 3.89 -6.26
C GLY A 105 1.65 3.13 -6.06
N TRP A 106 1.61 1.89 -5.60
CA TRP A 106 2.79 1.01 -5.48
C TRP A 106 3.36 0.65 -6.85
N ALA A 107 2.52 0.19 -7.77
CA ALA A 107 2.96 -0.17 -9.11
C ALA A 107 3.58 1.02 -9.86
N ARG A 108 3.00 2.22 -9.73
CA ARG A 108 3.60 3.43 -10.33
C ARG A 108 5.01 3.69 -9.78
N ARG A 109 5.19 3.63 -8.46
CA ARG A 109 6.50 3.85 -7.82
C ARG A 109 7.50 2.74 -8.07
N ALA A 110 7.04 1.57 -8.51
CA ALA A 110 7.86 0.47 -8.99
C ALA A 110 8.03 0.52 -10.52
N ASP A 111 7.80 1.69 -11.13
CA ASP A 111 8.06 1.99 -12.55
C ASP A 111 7.24 1.18 -13.58
N PHE A 112 6.05 0.72 -13.20
CA PHE A 112 5.10 0.15 -14.15
C PHE A 112 4.35 1.25 -14.93
N VAL A 113 4.48 1.26 -16.26
CA VAL A 113 3.96 2.31 -17.17
C VAL A 113 2.43 2.38 -17.13
N THR A 114 1.79 1.23 -17.27
CA THR A 114 0.33 1.09 -17.16
C THR A 114 0.04 0.20 -15.97
N PRO A 115 -0.05 0.76 -14.74
CA PRO A 115 -0.22 -0.05 -13.55
C PRO A 115 -1.59 -0.72 -13.61
N VAL A 116 -1.65 -2.02 -13.92
CA VAL A 116 -2.84 -2.86 -13.77
C VAL A 116 -2.74 -3.60 -12.43
N PHE A 117 -2.51 -2.86 -11.34
CA PHE A 117 -2.31 -3.42 -10.00
C PHE A 117 -3.50 -3.15 -9.09
N GLY A 118 -4.66 -3.68 -9.49
CA GLY A 118 -5.85 -3.75 -8.64
C GLY A 118 -5.88 -5.02 -7.80
N MET A 119 -6.76 -5.08 -6.80
CA MET A 119 -6.94 -6.29 -5.97
C MET A 119 -7.30 -7.54 -6.79
N HIS A 120 -7.99 -7.37 -7.93
CA HIS A 120 -8.26 -8.46 -8.87
C HIS A 120 -7.00 -9.00 -9.54
N ALA A 121 -5.96 -8.20 -9.77
CA ALA A 121 -4.71 -8.65 -10.36
C ALA A 121 -3.94 -9.57 -9.41
N ALA A 122 -3.84 -9.19 -8.13
CA ALA A 122 -3.26 -10.04 -7.09
C ALA A 122 -4.03 -11.36 -6.95
N ARG A 123 -5.36 -11.28 -6.90
CA ARG A 123 -6.23 -12.48 -6.87
C ARG A 123 -6.04 -13.36 -8.11
N ARG A 124 -5.99 -12.77 -9.30
CA ARG A 124 -5.75 -13.47 -10.57
C ARG A 124 -4.41 -14.21 -10.55
N ALA A 125 -3.34 -13.57 -10.09
CA ALA A 125 -2.02 -14.19 -9.97
C ALA A 125 -2.05 -15.44 -9.06
N VAL A 126 -2.72 -15.36 -7.89
CA VAL A 126 -2.84 -16.51 -6.99
C VAL A 126 -3.69 -17.62 -7.61
N LEU A 127 -4.79 -17.28 -8.30
CA LEU A 127 -5.67 -18.27 -8.93
C LEU A 127 -5.04 -18.99 -10.12
N ILE A 128 -4.12 -18.34 -10.84
CA ILE A 128 -3.32 -18.99 -11.90
C ILE A 128 -2.42 -20.09 -11.30
N ASN A 129 -1.91 -19.87 -10.09
CA ASN A 129 -1.02 -20.80 -9.40
C ASN A 129 -1.77 -21.82 -8.52
N ALA A 130 -3.09 -21.68 -8.36
CA ALA A 130 -3.89 -22.60 -7.57
C ALA A 130 -4.12 -23.92 -8.35
N ASN A 131 -4.16 -25.04 -7.63
CA ASN A 131 -4.32 -26.38 -8.17
C ASN A 131 -5.81 -26.77 -8.32
N SER A 132 -6.13 -28.07 -8.42
CA SER A 132 -7.47 -28.65 -8.65
C SER A 132 -8.62 -28.10 -7.78
N GLU A 133 -8.34 -27.37 -6.68
CA GLU A 133 -9.35 -26.70 -5.85
C GLU A 133 -9.54 -25.19 -6.16
N VAL A 134 -9.09 -24.69 -7.32
CA VAL A 134 -9.17 -23.25 -7.68
C VAL A 134 -10.55 -22.64 -7.40
N LEU A 135 -11.65 -23.33 -7.72
CA LEU A 135 -13.00 -22.80 -7.50
C LEU A 135 -13.32 -22.60 -6.01
N ARG A 136 -12.94 -23.56 -5.16
CA ARG A 136 -13.15 -23.49 -3.71
C ARG A 136 -12.24 -22.44 -3.08
N PHE A 137 -10.98 -22.38 -3.50
CA PHE A 137 -10.03 -21.36 -3.07
C PHE A 137 -10.46 -19.96 -3.53
N ALA A 138 -11.00 -19.84 -4.74
CA ALA A 138 -11.61 -18.61 -5.23
C ALA A 138 -12.93 -18.28 -4.50
N SER A 139 -13.56 -19.22 -3.78
CA SER A 139 -14.95 -19.08 -3.35
C SER A 139 -15.87 -18.69 -4.53
N GLN A 140 -15.60 -19.26 -5.71
CA GLN A 140 -16.29 -18.95 -6.95
C GLN A 140 -17.19 -20.10 -7.37
N ASN A 141 -18.49 -19.84 -7.45
CA ASN A 141 -19.48 -20.85 -7.83
C ASN A 141 -19.72 -20.92 -9.34
N ASN A 142 -19.29 -19.90 -10.10
CA ASN A 142 -19.48 -19.83 -11.55
C ASN A 142 -18.15 -20.00 -12.29
N VAL A 143 -18.02 -21.12 -13.01
CA VAL A 143 -16.84 -21.51 -13.80
C VAL A 143 -16.55 -20.51 -14.94
N HIS A 144 -17.57 -19.92 -15.57
CA HIS A 144 -17.38 -18.94 -16.64
C HIS A 144 -16.68 -17.67 -16.15
N VAL A 145 -17.00 -17.23 -14.93
CA VAL A 145 -16.32 -16.07 -14.33
C VAL A 145 -14.86 -16.39 -14.03
N LEU A 146 -14.57 -17.61 -13.56
CA LEU A 146 -13.20 -18.07 -13.35
C LEU A 146 -12.42 -18.05 -14.66
N ALA A 147 -12.96 -18.68 -15.71
CA ALA A 147 -12.32 -18.77 -17.01
C ALA A 147 -12.07 -17.39 -17.66
N ASN A 148 -13.09 -16.53 -17.69
CA ASN A 148 -13.01 -15.27 -18.43
C ASN A 148 -12.23 -14.17 -17.70
N HIS A 149 -12.28 -14.13 -16.37
CA HIS A 149 -11.69 -13.02 -15.61
C HIS A 149 -10.40 -13.38 -14.86
N TYR A 150 -10.18 -14.66 -14.54
CA TYR A 150 -9.08 -15.07 -13.67
C TYR A 150 -8.10 -16.04 -14.32
N LEU A 151 -8.49 -16.83 -15.32
CA LEU A 151 -7.54 -17.66 -16.05
C LEU A 151 -6.76 -16.82 -17.08
N SER A 152 -5.49 -17.17 -17.22
CA SER A 152 -4.58 -16.58 -18.21
C SER A 152 -4.98 -16.99 -19.63
N ASN A 153 -4.91 -16.07 -20.59
CA ASN A 153 -5.02 -16.39 -22.01
C ASN A 153 -3.81 -17.20 -22.52
N VAL A 154 -2.73 -17.20 -21.74
CA VAL A 154 -1.53 -18.01 -21.97
C VAL A 154 -1.62 -19.24 -21.07
N SER A 155 -1.69 -20.42 -21.70
CA SER A 155 -1.63 -21.71 -21.00
C SER A 155 -0.27 -21.86 -20.33
N SER A 156 -0.26 -22.24 -19.05
CA SER A 156 0.95 -22.66 -18.32
C SER A 156 1.26 -24.15 -18.48
N VAL A 157 0.43 -24.88 -19.24
CA VAL A 157 0.63 -26.32 -19.47
C VAL A 157 1.69 -26.51 -20.53
N ASP A 158 2.83 -27.05 -20.13
CA ASP A 158 3.83 -27.57 -21.05
C ASP A 158 3.36 -28.94 -21.58
N GLY A 159 2.65 -28.92 -22.71
CA GLY A 159 2.04 -30.13 -23.28
C GLY A 159 3.08 -31.19 -23.67
N ALA A 160 4.26 -30.78 -24.13
CA ALA A 160 5.32 -31.70 -24.53
C ALA A 160 5.95 -32.36 -23.29
N ALA A 161 6.31 -31.57 -22.28
CA ALA A 161 6.85 -32.13 -21.04
C ALA A 161 5.83 -33.01 -20.32
N THR A 162 4.56 -32.59 -20.29
CA THR A 162 3.46 -33.39 -19.69
C THR A 162 3.29 -34.72 -20.42
N TYR A 163 3.30 -34.71 -21.77
CA TYR A 163 3.17 -35.92 -22.57
C TYR A 163 4.35 -36.88 -22.37
N LEU A 164 5.56 -36.34 -22.22
CA LEU A 164 6.80 -37.11 -22.07
C LEU A 164 7.16 -37.42 -20.61
N GLY A 165 6.33 -37.03 -19.63
CA GLY A 165 6.62 -37.20 -18.20
C GLY A 165 7.84 -36.41 -17.71
N MET A 166 8.21 -35.34 -18.41
CA MET A 166 9.32 -34.45 -18.07
C MET A 166 8.87 -33.34 -17.12
N GLN A 167 9.84 -32.67 -16.49
CA GLN A 167 9.56 -31.48 -15.69
C GLN A 167 8.99 -30.37 -16.59
N PRO A 168 7.77 -29.86 -16.30
CA PRO A 168 7.17 -28.78 -17.08
C PRO A 168 8.00 -27.51 -17.03
N ARG A 169 8.19 -26.84 -18.18
CA ARG A 169 8.76 -25.50 -18.20
C ARG A 169 7.65 -24.46 -18.04
N THR A 170 7.71 -23.65 -16.98
CA THR A 170 6.74 -22.58 -16.71
C THR A 170 7.27 -21.17 -17.04
N ASP A 171 8.59 -21.05 -17.24
CA ASP A 171 9.33 -19.81 -17.47
C ASP A 171 8.79 -18.98 -18.63
N LEU A 172 8.51 -19.60 -19.78
CA LEU A 172 7.98 -18.90 -20.95
C LEU A 172 6.58 -18.34 -20.71
N ALA A 173 5.70 -19.15 -20.11
CA ALA A 173 4.33 -18.72 -19.81
C ALA A 173 4.32 -17.58 -18.78
N GLU A 174 5.23 -17.61 -17.81
CA GLU A 174 5.44 -16.51 -16.86
C GLU A 174 5.93 -15.24 -17.57
N GLY A 175 6.93 -15.34 -18.45
CA GLY A 175 7.47 -14.23 -19.22
C GLY A 175 6.41 -13.53 -20.08
N PHE A 176 5.58 -14.30 -20.80
CA PHE A 176 4.49 -13.75 -21.61
C PHE A 176 3.41 -13.07 -20.75
N ARG A 177 3.12 -13.58 -19.55
CA ARG A 177 2.19 -12.92 -18.61
C ARG A 177 2.75 -11.58 -18.15
N SER A 178 4.03 -11.52 -17.78
CA SER A 178 4.68 -10.28 -17.33
C SER A 178 4.87 -9.24 -18.43
N ALA A 179 4.99 -9.66 -19.70
CA ALA A 179 5.18 -8.75 -20.83
C ALA A 179 4.08 -7.68 -20.93
N THR A 180 2.86 -8.01 -20.52
CA THR A 180 1.72 -7.08 -20.52
C THR A 180 1.81 -5.99 -19.44
N MET A 181 2.64 -6.18 -18.40
CA MET A 181 2.75 -5.24 -17.28
C MET A 181 3.64 -4.03 -17.59
N ARG A 182 4.47 -4.06 -18.64
CA ARG A 182 5.37 -2.97 -19.10
C ARG A 182 6.09 -2.26 -17.93
N LEU A 183 7.09 -2.93 -17.37
CA LEU A 183 8.06 -2.31 -16.46
C LEU A 183 9.05 -1.46 -17.26
N ASN A 184 9.26 -0.21 -16.88
CA ASN A 184 10.25 0.67 -17.49
C ASN A 184 11.14 1.31 -16.40
N PRO A 185 12.24 0.65 -15.99
CA PRO A 185 13.15 1.16 -14.96
C PRO A 185 13.50 2.64 -15.15
N GLY A 186 13.33 3.44 -14.11
CA GLY A 186 13.57 4.89 -14.21
C GLY A 186 12.40 5.68 -14.78
N LEU A 187 11.20 5.11 -14.83
CA LEU A 187 9.99 5.78 -15.29
C LEU A 187 9.77 7.09 -14.50
N PRO A 188 9.77 8.26 -15.16
CA PRO A 188 9.54 9.53 -14.47
C PRO A 188 8.17 9.56 -13.82
N GLN A 189 8.11 9.86 -12.52
CA GLN A 189 6.87 10.02 -11.75
C GLN A 189 6.34 11.45 -11.80
N THR A 190 7.15 12.37 -12.31
CA THR A 190 6.82 13.77 -12.53
C THR A 190 7.17 14.19 -13.95
N LEU A 191 6.49 15.23 -14.45
CA LEU A 191 6.77 15.77 -15.77
C LEU A 191 8.18 16.39 -15.79
N PRO A 192 9.00 16.10 -16.80
CA PRO A 192 10.23 16.85 -17.03
C PRO A 192 9.93 18.35 -17.19
N ALA A 193 10.90 19.19 -16.81
CA ALA A 193 10.71 20.65 -16.80
C ALA A 193 10.21 21.21 -18.14
N LYS A 194 10.71 20.68 -19.27
CA LYS A 194 10.26 21.06 -20.62
C LYS A 194 8.77 20.76 -20.85
N GLU A 195 8.33 19.56 -20.50
CA GLU A 195 6.95 19.11 -20.67
C GLU A 195 5.98 19.87 -19.75
N GLU A 196 6.41 20.18 -18.53
CA GLU A 196 5.63 21.01 -17.59
C GLU A 196 5.50 22.45 -18.12
N GLU A 197 6.56 23.02 -18.68
CA GLU A 197 6.53 24.36 -19.28
C GLU A 197 5.61 24.43 -20.50
N GLU A 198 5.64 23.41 -21.37
CA GLU A 198 4.70 23.30 -22.49
C GLU A 198 3.25 23.16 -22.02
N LEU A 199 3.00 22.37 -20.98
CA LEU A 199 1.67 22.23 -20.39
C LEU A 199 1.17 23.57 -19.82
N ARG A 200 2.03 24.33 -19.14
CA ARG A 200 1.66 25.65 -18.60
C ARG A 200 1.26 26.66 -19.66
N LYS A 201 1.81 26.52 -20.88
CA LYS A 201 1.46 27.35 -22.03
C LYS A 201 0.19 26.91 -22.75
N SER A 202 -0.35 25.73 -22.43
CA SER A 202 -1.55 25.24 -23.09
C SER A 202 -2.77 26.10 -22.75
N PRO A 203 -3.68 26.37 -23.70
CA PRO A 203 -4.85 27.22 -23.48
C PRO A 203 -5.72 26.77 -22.29
N ASP A 204 -5.92 25.46 -22.15
CA ASP A 204 -6.72 24.87 -21.07
C ASP A 204 -6.10 25.13 -19.69
N PHE A 205 -4.78 24.99 -19.58
CA PHE A 205 -4.07 25.21 -18.32
C PHE A 205 -4.06 26.68 -17.93
N VAL A 206 -3.78 27.57 -18.90
CA VAL A 206 -3.82 29.03 -18.70
C VAL A 206 -5.20 29.49 -18.27
N SER A 207 -6.25 28.99 -18.91
CA SER A 207 -7.65 29.29 -18.56
C SER A 207 -7.97 28.90 -17.11
N LEU A 208 -7.59 27.68 -16.71
CA LEU A 208 -7.80 27.20 -15.34
C LEU A 208 -6.99 27.99 -14.30
N GLU A 209 -5.75 28.39 -14.61
CA GLU A 209 -4.95 29.24 -13.71
C GLU A 209 -5.55 30.64 -13.55
N ALA A 210 -6.06 31.23 -14.64
CA ALA A 210 -6.77 32.50 -14.59
C ALA A 210 -8.04 32.41 -13.74
N ASP A 211 -8.81 31.32 -13.86
CA ASP A 211 -9.98 31.06 -13.03
C ASP A 211 -9.60 30.92 -11.55
N VAL A 212 -8.50 30.21 -11.24
CA VAL A 212 -7.99 30.09 -9.86
C VAL A 212 -7.60 31.45 -9.29
N ALA A 213 -6.91 32.29 -10.07
CA ALA A 213 -6.54 33.65 -9.66
C ALA A 213 -7.79 34.49 -9.33
N ARG A 214 -8.78 34.49 -10.23
CA ARG A 214 -10.06 35.17 -10.04
C ARG A 214 -10.80 34.70 -8.78
N ILE A 215 -10.84 33.39 -8.52
CA ILE A 215 -11.48 32.85 -7.32
C ILE A 215 -10.71 33.25 -6.05
N ASN A 216 -9.37 33.28 -6.08
CA ASN A 216 -8.58 33.74 -4.94
C ASN A 216 -8.87 35.21 -4.59
N GLU A 217 -8.99 36.09 -5.60
CA GLU A 217 -9.39 37.49 -5.39
C GLU A 217 -10.79 37.60 -4.75
N LYS A 218 -11.77 36.86 -5.28
CA LYS A 218 -13.13 36.82 -4.70
C LYS A 218 -13.12 36.34 -3.24
N ILE A 219 -12.31 35.33 -2.91
CA ILE A 219 -12.17 34.83 -1.53
C ILE A 219 -11.62 35.90 -0.58
N GLN A 220 -10.71 36.77 -1.05
CA GLN A 220 -10.17 37.85 -0.24
C GLN A 220 -11.18 38.98 -0.03
N GLN A 221 -12.01 39.27 -1.03
CA GLN A 221 -13.01 40.34 -0.98
C GLN A 221 -14.31 39.93 -0.27
N THR A 222 -14.56 38.63 -0.13
CA THR A 222 -15.80 38.11 0.47
C THR A 222 -15.77 38.22 1.99
N THR A 223 -16.80 38.85 2.56
CA THR A 223 -17.01 38.99 4.01
C THR A 223 -17.93 37.90 4.60
N SER A 224 -18.79 37.27 3.79
CA SER A 224 -19.67 36.18 4.21
C SER A 224 -18.90 34.85 4.32
N GLU A 225 -19.06 34.13 5.44
CA GLU A 225 -18.42 32.83 5.64
C GLU A 225 -18.97 31.74 4.70
N GLU A 226 -20.28 31.75 4.42
CA GLU A 226 -20.95 30.79 3.55
C GLU A 226 -20.45 30.92 2.09
N ALA A 227 -20.47 32.14 1.56
CA ALA A 227 -19.95 32.43 0.23
C ALA A 227 -18.45 32.12 0.12
N ARG A 228 -17.69 32.36 1.20
CA ARG A 228 -16.27 32.00 1.26
C ARG A 228 -16.04 30.48 1.24
N ALA A 229 -16.92 29.70 1.87
CA ALA A 229 -16.85 28.24 1.85
C ALA A 229 -17.14 27.68 0.45
N GLU A 230 -18.13 28.23 -0.25
CA GLU A 230 -18.46 27.88 -1.64
C GLU A 230 -17.29 28.17 -2.59
N LEU A 231 -16.71 29.37 -2.51
CA LEU A 231 -15.55 29.75 -3.32
C LEU A 231 -14.33 28.85 -3.04
N LYS A 232 -14.11 28.42 -1.78
CA LYS A 232 -13.05 27.46 -1.44
C LYS A 232 -13.32 26.08 -2.07
N SER A 233 -14.58 25.66 -2.14
CA SER A 233 -15.00 24.42 -2.81
C SER A 233 -14.74 24.51 -4.32
N GLU A 234 -15.15 25.59 -4.96
CA GLU A 234 -14.89 25.86 -6.39
C GLU A 234 -13.40 25.90 -6.70
N ARG A 235 -12.60 26.59 -5.88
CA ARG A 235 -11.14 26.57 -6.02
C ARG A 235 -10.56 25.14 -5.93
N SER A 236 -11.13 24.31 -5.05
CA SER A 236 -10.69 22.94 -4.87
C SER A 236 -10.98 22.06 -6.10
N SER A 237 -12.11 22.31 -6.79
CA SER A 237 -12.45 21.63 -8.05
C SER A 237 -11.52 22.08 -9.19
N LEU A 238 -11.22 23.37 -9.31
CA LEU A 238 -10.26 23.90 -10.29
C LEU A 238 -8.86 23.28 -10.10
N TYR A 239 -8.36 23.23 -8.86
CA TYR A 239 -7.10 22.54 -8.58
C TYR A 239 -7.17 21.04 -8.91
N ALA A 240 -8.33 20.39 -8.78
CA ALA A 240 -8.49 19.00 -9.19
C ALA A 240 -8.38 18.83 -10.70
N SER A 241 -8.96 19.77 -11.47
CA SER A 241 -8.83 19.83 -12.93
C SER A 241 -7.39 20.06 -13.37
N LEU A 242 -6.66 21.00 -12.77
CA LEU A 242 -5.22 21.21 -13.03
C LEU A 242 -4.39 19.95 -12.76
N ARG A 243 -4.65 19.26 -11.63
CA ARG A 243 -4.00 17.98 -11.32
C ARG A 243 -4.35 16.88 -12.32
N LYS A 244 -5.56 16.89 -12.88
CA LYS A 244 -5.99 15.94 -13.91
C LYS A 244 -5.21 16.17 -15.21
N LEU A 245 -5.12 17.41 -15.69
CA LEU A 245 -4.35 17.76 -16.89
C LEU A 245 -2.87 17.35 -16.77
N ARG A 246 -2.23 17.67 -15.64
CA ARG A 246 -0.84 17.24 -15.37
C ARG A 246 -0.68 15.72 -15.42
N ARG A 247 -1.64 14.98 -14.84
CA ARG A 247 -1.61 13.52 -14.84
C ARG A 247 -1.80 12.92 -16.24
N GLU A 248 -2.68 13.51 -17.05
CA GLU A 248 -2.92 13.08 -18.42
C GLU A 248 -1.70 13.36 -19.31
N ARG A 249 -1.07 14.53 -19.16
CA ARG A 249 0.18 14.85 -19.85
C ARG A 249 1.31 13.89 -19.44
N LEU A 250 1.43 13.60 -18.14
CA LEU A 250 2.42 12.65 -17.64
C LEU A 250 2.18 11.24 -18.18
N ALA A 251 0.94 10.75 -18.14
CA ALA A 251 0.59 9.43 -18.67
C ALA A 251 0.93 9.33 -20.17
N GLY A 252 0.59 10.35 -20.96
CA GLY A 252 0.94 10.38 -22.38
C GLY A 252 2.45 10.45 -22.61
N TYR A 253 3.20 11.20 -21.78
CA TYR A 253 4.66 11.23 -21.84
C TYR A 253 5.27 9.85 -21.55
N GLN A 254 4.82 9.19 -20.48
CA GLN A 254 5.26 7.85 -20.06
C GLN A 254 4.94 6.77 -21.12
N GLU A 255 3.77 6.84 -21.77
CA GLU A 255 3.36 5.86 -22.77
C GLU A 255 4.24 5.88 -24.03
N ARG A 256 4.73 7.06 -24.40
CA ARG A 256 5.64 7.30 -25.53
C ARG A 256 7.10 6.94 -25.24
N GLN A 257 7.45 6.66 -23.99
CA GLN A 257 8.82 6.27 -23.66
C GLN A 257 9.08 4.82 -24.10
N ASP A 258 10.21 4.63 -24.76
CA ASP A 258 10.71 3.30 -25.05
C ASP A 258 11.09 2.59 -23.74
N PRO A 259 10.77 1.29 -23.61
CA PRO A 259 11.23 0.50 -22.46
C PRO A 259 12.75 0.49 -22.40
N LYS A 260 13.33 0.99 -21.31
CA LYS A 260 14.76 0.86 -21.03
C LYS A 260 15.00 -0.50 -20.35
N TYR A 261 15.65 -1.42 -21.04
CA TYR A 261 16.00 -2.74 -20.46
C TYR A 261 17.31 -2.70 -19.67
N GLU A 262 18.18 -1.74 -19.97
CA GLU A 262 19.47 -1.58 -19.31
C GLU A 262 19.38 -0.59 -18.14
N PRO A 263 20.12 -0.83 -17.04
CA PRO A 263 20.17 0.10 -15.93
C PRO A 263 20.70 1.45 -16.41
N VAL A 264 20.01 2.50 -15.98
CA VAL A 264 20.42 3.88 -16.23
C VAL A 264 21.75 4.14 -15.52
N GLY A 265 22.76 4.63 -16.24
CA GLY A 265 24.07 4.93 -15.66
C GLY A 265 24.01 6.04 -14.61
N ASP A 266 24.99 6.06 -13.70
CA ASP A 266 25.09 6.90 -12.48
C ASP A 266 24.97 8.43 -12.69
N HIS A 267 24.92 8.91 -13.93
CA HIS A 267 24.97 10.32 -14.29
C HIS A 267 23.69 10.87 -14.96
N GLU A 268 22.65 10.05 -15.19
CA GLU A 268 21.35 10.60 -15.59
C GLU A 268 20.64 11.22 -14.39
N GLN A 269 20.01 12.39 -14.61
CA GLN A 269 19.21 13.05 -13.58
C GLN A 269 17.98 12.20 -13.27
N ALA A 270 18.06 11.42 -12.19
CA ALA A 270 16.93 10.64 -11.68
C ALA A 270 15.81 11.54 -11.17
N ASP A 271 14.57 11.08 -11.30
CA ASP A 271 13.40 11.75 -10.75
C ASP A 271 13.58 11.92 -9.22
N TRP A 272 13.38 13.14 -8.71
CA TRP A 272 13.54 13.47 -7.29
C TRP A 272 12.71 12.55 -6.37
N SER A 273 11.60 12.00 -6.87
CA SER A 273 10.73 11.08 -6.15
C SER A 273 11.43 9.77 -5.77
N GLN A 274 12.42 9.31 -6.54
CA GLN A 274 13.18 8.09 -6.27
C GLN A 274 14.09 8.24 -5.03
N GLY A 275 14.68 9.42 -4.83
CA GLY A 275 15.51 9.73 -3.65
C GLY A 275 14.79 10.46 -2.52
N HIS A 276 13.50 10.77 -2.67
CA HIS A 276 12.79 11.65 -1.74
C HIS A 276 12.75 11.08 -0.32
N PHE A 277 12.45 9.80 -0.18
CA PHE A 277 12.39 9.14 1.14
C PHE A 277 13.73 9.27 1.87
N ASP A 278 14.85 9.00 1.20
CA ASP A 278 16.17 9.10 1.81
C ASP A 278 16.54 10.53 2.22
N ARG A 279 16.07 11.53 1.47
CA ARG A 279 16.23 12.93 1.84
C ARG A 279 15.47 13.30 3.11
N ILE A 280 14.27 12.75 3.34
CA ILE A 280 13.40 13.15 4.46
C ILE A 280 13.39 12.17 5.63
N ARG A 281 13.94 10.96 5.52
CA ARG A 281 13.87 9.91 6.57
C ARG A 281 14.43 10.34 7.92
N HIS A 282 15.24 11.40 7.96
CA HIS A 282 15.79 11.97 9.18
C HIS A 282 14.75 12.76 10.01
N VAL A 283 13.70 13.31 9.39
CA VAL A 283 12.59 14.02 10.08
C VAL A 283 11.35 13.15 10.31
N LEU A 284 11.33 11.95 9.73
CA LEU A 284 10.24 11.01 9.91
C LEU A 284 10.30 10.32 11.27
N HIS A 285 9.17 9.76 11.70
CA HIS A 285 9.09 8.92 12.90
C HIS A 285 10.16 7.82 12.88
N PRO A 286 10.94 7.60 13.96
CA PRO A 286 12.09 6.68 13.96
C PRO A 286 11.75 5.26 13.51
N ALA A 287 10.58 4.76 13.90
CA ALA A 287 10.07 3.46 13.46
C ALA A 287 9.96 3.33 11.92
N ARG A 288 9.72 4.41 11.16
CA ARG A 288 9.74 4.36 9.68
C ARG A 288 11.14 4.11 9.14
N ARG A 289 12.16 4.67 9.79
CA ARG A 289 13.56 4.51 9.40
C ARG A 289 14.03 3.08 9.68
N ARG A 290 13.68 2.54 10.86
CA ARG A 290 13.94 1.14 11.21
C ARG A 290 13.25 0.19 10.23
N LEU A 291 11.94 0.38 10.00
CA LEU A 291 11.20 -0.44 9.03
C LEU A 291 11.76 -0.40 7.61
N ALA A 292 12.28 0.75 7.15
CA ALA A 292 12.91 0.81 5.82
C ALA A 292 14.13 -0.11 5.70
N GLN A 293 14.82 -0.40 6.81
CA GLN A 293 15.94 -1.33 6.88
C GLN A 293 15.47 -2.76 7.12
N THR A 294 14.48 -2.96 7.98
CA THR A 294 14.05 -4.30 8.41
C THR A 294 13.09 -4.97 7.43
N LEU A 295 12.15 -4.22 6.84
CA LEU A 295 11.12 -4.80 5.95
C LEU A 295 11.66 -5.52 4.70
N PRO A 296 12.75 -5.06 4.06
CA PRO A 296 13.38 -5.79 2.96
C PRO A 296 14.10 -7.08 3.37
N LEU A 297 14.38 -7.28 4.66
CA LEU A 297 15.09 -8.46 5.13
C LEU A 297 14.23 -9.70 4.97
N THR A 298 14.92 -10.80 4.72
CA THR A 298 14.35 -12.14 4.78
C THR A 298 14.57 -12.71 6.17
N ALA A 299 13.49 -12.86 6.93
CA ALA A 299 13.55 -13.35 8.30
C ALA A 299 12.42 -14.35 8.57
N LEU A 300 12.70 -15.37 9.38
CA LEU A 300 11.70 -16.34 9.80
C LEU A 300 10.69 -15.69 10.76
N PRO A 301 9.43 -16.15 10.78
CA PRO A 301 8.46 -15.72 11.79
C PRO A 301 9.03 -15.85 13.20
N ARG A 302 8.80 -14.82 14.03
CA ARG A 302 9.26 -14.74 15.43
C ARG A 302 10.77 -14.66 15.66
N SER A 303 11.57 -14.53 14.61
CA SER A 303 12.97 -14.06 14.74
C SER A 303 13.04 -12.66 15.35
N GLU A 304 14.23 -12.24 15.78
CA GLU A 304 14.45 -10.92 16.36
C GLU A 304 14.05 -9.81 15.38
N GLU A 305 14.44 -9.93 14.11
CA GLU A 305 14.13 -8.98 13.04
C GLU A 305 12.62 -8.92 12.78
N TRP A 306 11.96 -10.09 12.75
CA TRP A 306 10.52 -10.18 12.55
C TRP A 306 9.74 -9.52 13.70
N VAL A 307 10.14 -9.77 14.95
CA VAL A 307 9.52 -9.18 16.14
C VAL A 307 9.78 -7.68 16.19
N SER A 308 10.99 -7.22 15.85
CA SER A 308 11.32 -5.80 15.76
C SER A 308 10.44 -5.10 14.73
N ALA A 309 10.28 -5.66 13.54
CA ALA A 309 9.40 -5.11 12.51
C ALA A 309 7.93 -5.05 12.98
N LEU A 310 7.45 -6.08 13.67
CA LEU A 310 6.09 -6.11 14.22
C LEU A 310 5.87 -4.98 15.23
N LYS A 311 6.83 -4.77 16.14
CA LYS A 311 6.79 -3.70 17.14
C LYS A 311 6.76 -2.33 16.47
N ASP A 312 7.64 -2.09 15.50
CA ASP A 312 7.70 -0.83 14.78
C ASP A 312 6.41 -0.53 13.99
N LEU A 313 5.79 -1.56 13.38
CA LEU A 313 4.49 -1.42 12.71
C LEU A 313 3.37 -1.07 13.70
N VAL A 314 3.36 -1.68 14.89
CA VAL A 314 2.38 -1.37 15.95
C VAL A 314 2.61 0.05 16.48
N GLU A 315 3.86 0.44 16.74
CA GLU A 315 4.25 1.77 17.20
C GLU A 315 3.79 2.85 16.22
N LEU A 316 4.04 2.70 14.92
CA LEU A 316 3.61 3.67 13.91
C LEU A 316 2.09 3.83 13.82
N ARG A 317 1.34 2.80 14.17
CA ARG A 317 -0.12 2.84 14.15
C ARG A 317 -0.70 3.48 15.40
N ASN A 318 0.01 3.41 16.51
CA ASN A 318 -0.42 3.99 17.77
C ASN A 318 0.09 5.43 17.96
N SER A 319 1.13 5.83 17.24
CA SER A 319 1.75 7.15 17.36
C SER A 319 1.04 8.22 16.53
N ASP A 320 1.00 9.45 17.05
CA ASP A 320 0.68 10.61 16.23
C ASP A 320 1.86 10.88 15.28
N CYS A 321 1.59 10.90 13.99
CA CYS A 321 2.57 11.16 12.93
C CYS A 321 2.11 12.32 12.04
N SER A 322 1.25 13.19 12.58
CA SER A 322 0.69 14.34 11.85
C SER A 322 1.74 15.39 11.52
N VAL A 323 2.73 15.57 12.39
CA VAL A 323 3.85 16.52 12.21
C VAL A 323 5.19 15.80 12.19
N ALA A 324 6.07 16.22 11.29
CA ALA A 324 7.44 15.75 11.19
C ALA A 324 8.39 16.80 11.78
N TYR A 325 9.14 16.41 12.81
CA TYR A 325 10.16 17.25 13.44
C TYR A 325 11.55 16.71 13.14
N GLN A 326 12.51 17.61 12.90
CA GLN A 326 13.92 17.26 13.07
C GLN A 326 14.16 16.86 14.52
N ASP A 327 15.06 15.91 14.77
CA ASP A 327 15.27 15.36 16.12
C ASP A 327 15.61 16.43 17.16
N SER A 328 16.37 17.47 16.79
CA SER A 328 16.68 18.63 17.64
C SER A 328 15.52 19.61 17.84
N MET A 329 14.49 19.53 17.01
CA MET A 329 13.32 20.42 16.99
C MET A 329 12.05 19.73 17.54
N ARG A 330 12.18 18.50 18.04
CA ARG A 330 11.06 17.76 18.64
C ARG A 330 10.55 18.49 19.88
N PRO A 331 9.23 18.54 20.10
CA PRO A 331 8.68 19.14 21.30
C PRO A 331 9.16 18.42 22.57
N VAL A 332 9.62 19.18 23.56
CA VAL A 332 9.89 18.68 24.92
C VAL A 332 8.66 19.00 25.76
N ASP A 333 8.01 17.97 26.30
CA ASP A 333 6.74 18.08 27.03
C ASP A 333 5.62 18.82 26.25
N GLY A 334 5.62 18.69 24.92
CA GLY A 334 4.65 19.36 24.05
C GLY A 334 4.90 20.85 23.84
N LYS A 335 6.10 21.34 24.16
CA LYS A 335 6.54 22.72 23.95
C LYS A 335 7.78 22.79 23.08
N CYS A 336 8.05 23.97 22.55
CA CYS A 336 9.27 24.23 21.79
C CYS A 336 10.52 23.89 22.60
N PRO A 337 11.50 23.15 22.00
CA PRO A 337 12.72 22.78 22.70
C PRO A 337 13.66 23.97 22.97
N VAL A 338 13.40 25.13 22.37
CA VAL A 338 14.17 26.36 22.62
C VAL A 338 13.74 26.94 23.97
N GLU A 339 14.68 27.07 24.91
CA GLU A 339 14.40 27.49 26.30
C GLU A 339 13.61 28.80 26.42
N SER A 340 13.86 29.76 25.52
CA SER A 340 13.15 31.05 25.49
C SER A 340 11.75 30.98 24.87
N CYS A 341 11.43 29.87 24.20
CA CYS A 341 10.17 29.66 23.49
C CYS A 341 9.31 28.64 24.23
N SER A 342 8.30 29.11 24.97
CA SER A 342 7.34 28.22 25.65
C SER A 342 6.09 27.93 24.82
N LEU A 343 6.16 28.10 23.49
CA LEU A 343 5.04 27.86 22.59
C LEU A 343 4.68 26.38 22.58
N LYS A 344 3.37 26.10 22.68
CA LYS A 344 2.84 24.75 22.51
C LYS A 344 3.06 24.30 21.08
N MET A 345 3.59 23.09 20.92
CA MET A 345 3.78 22.45 19.64
C MET A 345 2.89 21.21 19.55
N GLU A 346 2.45 20.90 18.33
CA GLU A 346 1.74 19.66 18.04
C GLU A 346 2.66 18.47 18.34
N ARG A 347 2.10 17.35 18.83
CA ARG A 347 2.89 16.19 19.23
C ARG A 347 3.28 15.31 18.06
#